data_AF-A0A8D0DS33-F1
#
_entry.id   AF-A0A8D0DS33-F1
#
_cell.length_a   1.000
_cell.length_b   1.000
_cell.length_c   1.000
_cell.angle_alpha   90.00
_cell.angle_beta   90.00
_cell.angle_gamma   90.00
#
_symmetry.space_group_name_H-M   'P 1'
#
loop_
_entity.id
_entity.type
_entity.pdbx_description
1 polymer ?
#
loop_
_entity_poly.entity_id
_entity_poly.type
_entity_poly.pdbx_seq_one_letter_code
_entity_poly.pdbx_strand_id
1 'polypeptide(L)'
;MTAWIILPISLSAFSITGIWIVYAMAVMNHHVCPVENWFYNESCSADPAKHGYPKSCCTLEDVPLISKCGTYPPESCLFSLIGNVGAFMVVLVCFLRYGQLVERSHGSWVNTMALITGCTNAAGLVVVGNFQVDYAKSLHYIGAGVAFPAGLLFVCLQCVLSYHVAISALDFWMAHLRVFLTTVALISLVLSGIFFIHESFLLQHLAAICEWAFVIDILIFYGTFAYEFGAVSNETLVAALQQSSSRGCKSPGGSSTSTHLNCNPESIAMI
;
A
#
# COMPACT_ATOMS: atom_id res chain seq x y z
N MET A 1 -8.19 25.18 7.40
CA MET A 1 -7.85 23.76 7.24
C MET A 1 -7.95 23.42 5.77
N THR A 2 -6.91 22.80 5.22
CA THR A 2 -6.81 22.49 3.79
C THR A 2 -7.68 21.25 3.49
N ALA A 3 -8.32 21.21 2.31
CA ALA A 3 -9.15 20.08 1.90
C ALA A 3 -8.34 18.76 1.81
N TRP A 4 -7.01 18.85 1.74
CA TRP A 4 -6.10 17.71 1.61
C TRP A 4 -6.06 16.78 2.82
N ILE A 5 -6.50 17.20 4.01
CA ILE A 5 -6.65 16.32 5.19
C ILE A 5 -7.62 15.17 4.88
N ILE A 6 -8.65 15.44 4.07
CA ILE A 6 -9.72 14.49 3.76
C ILE A 6 -9.18 13.31 2.93
N LEU A 7 -8.15 13.53 2.11
CA LEU A 7 -7.63 12.52 1.19
C LEU A 7 -7.12 11.25 1.89
N PRO A 8 -6.14 11.31 2.82
CA PRO A 8 -5.65 10.12 3.52
C PRO A 8 -6.73 9.47 4.39
N ILE A 9 -7.59 10.26 5.04
CA ILE A 9 -8.71 9.74 5.84
C ILE A 9 -9.69 8.97 4.94
N SER A 10 -10.03 9.53 3.78
CA SER A 10 -10.95 8.91 2.84
C SER A 10 -10.36 7.64 2.25
N LEU A 11 -9.07 7.64 1.89
CA LEU A 11 -8.36 6.43 1.43
C LEU A 11 -8.49 5.30 2.46
N SER A 12 -8.17 5.57 3.73
CA SER A 12 -8.25 4.58 4.80
C SER A 12 -9.69 4.11 5.05
N ALA A 13 -10.62 5.04 5.26
CA ALA A 13 -12.01 4.72 5.62
C ALA A 13 -12.73 3.99 4.48
N PHE A 14 -12.58 4.47 3.24
CA PHE A 14 -13.18 3.85 2.06
C PHE A 14 -12.63 2.44 1.83
N SER A 15 -11.31 2.26 1.87
CA SER A 15 -10.68 0.97 1.57
C SER A 15 -10.94 -0.06 2.66
N ILE A 16 -10.82 0.31 3.94
CA ILE A 16 -11.10 -0.60 5.06
C ILE A 16 -12.57 -1.04 5.00
N THR A 17 -13.50 -0.08 4.90
CA THR A 17 -14.94 -0.39 4.83
C THR A 17 -15.25 -1.26 3.62
N GLY A 18 -14.70 -0.91 2.46
CA GLY A 18 -14.90 -1.66 1.23
C GLY A 18 -14.43 -3.12 1.32
N ILE A 19 -13.23 -3.36 1.85
CA ILE A 19 -12.69 -4.72 1.99
C ILE A 19 -13.55 -5.55 2.97
N TRP A 20 -14.03 -4.96 4.06
CA TRP A 20 -14.96 -5.64 4.97
C TRP A 20 -16.31 -5.97 4.32
N ILE A 21 -16.83 -5.10 3.46
CA ILE A 21 -18.05 -5.37 2.68
C ILE A 21 -17.80 -6.52 1.70
N VAL A 22 -16.68 -6.52 0.98
CA VAL A 22 -16.27 -7.62 0.08
C VAL A 22 -16.22 -8.95 0.85
N TYR A 23 -15.58 -8.97 2.02
CA TYR A 23 -15.54 -10.15 2.88
C TYR A 23 -16.92 -10.60 3.35
N ALA A 24 -17.76 -9.66 3.82
CA ALA A 24 -19.11 -9.99 4.27
C ALA A 24 -19.95 -10.63 3.15
N MET A 25 -19.88 -10.09 1.94
CA MET A 25 -20.52 -10.68 0.77
C MET A 25 -19.98 -12.08 0.45
N ALA A 26 -18.65 -12.25 0.46
CA ALA A 26 -18.03 -13.53 0.17
C ALA A 26 -18.42 -14.62 1.20
N VAL A 27 -18.57 -14.25 2.48
CA VAL A 27 -19.08 -15.17 3.52
C VAL A 27 -20.56 -15.47 3.31
N MET A 28 -21.39 -14.45 3.04
CA MET A 28 -22.83 -14.61 2.81
C MET A 28 -23.14 -15.47 1.58
N ASN A 29 -22.31 -15.37 0.54
CA ASN A 29 -22.43 -16.16 -0.70
C ASN A 29 -21.74 -17.52 -0.61
N HIS A 30 -21.19 -17.90 0.55
CA HIS A 30 -20.46 -19.15 0.73
C HIS A 30 -19.25 -19.31 -0.19
N HIS A 31 -18.60 -18.21 -0.59
CA HIS A 31 -17.37 -18.24 -1.37
C HIS A 31 -16.13 -18.42 -0.49
N VAL A 32 -16.16 -17.96 0.76
CA VAL A 32 -15.07 -18.14 1.73
C VAL A 32 -15.59 -18.59 3.09
N CYS A 33 -14.69 -19.08 3.93
CA CYS A 33 -14.95 -19.40 5.32
C CYS A 33 -14.95 -18.14 6.21
N PRO A 34 -15.76 -18.09 7.29
CA PRO A 34 -15.63 -17.04 8.28
C PRO A 34 -14.22 -17.05 8.90
N VAL A 35 -13.64 -15.86 9.11
CA VAL A 35 -12.34 -15.69 9.81
C VAL A 35 -12.38 -16.26 11.23
N GLU A 36 -13.54 -16.28 11.88
CA GLU A 36 -13.70 -16.87 13.21
C GLU A 36 -13.75 -18.39 13.20
N ASN A 37 -13.84 -19.03 12.03
CA ASN A 37 -13.92 -20.49 11.93
C ASN A 37 -12.53 -21.13 11.79
N TRP A 38 -12.05 -21.75 12.87
CA TRP A 38 -10.80 -22.50 12.93
C TRP A 38 -10.97 -24.00 12.75
N PHE A 39 -12.22 -24.47 12.62
CA PHE A 39 -12.52 -25.89 12.43
C PHE A 39 -12.56 -26.23 10.94
N TYR A 40 -11.40 -26.53 10.40
CA TYR A 40 -11.25 -27.09 9.06
C TYR A 40 -11.36 -28.62 9.14
N ASN A 41 -12.36 -29.21 8.48
CA ASN A 41 -12.55 -30.66 8.49
C ASN A 41 -11.85 -31.28 7.27
N GLU A 42 -10.86 -32.13 7.51
CA GLU A 42 -10.11 -32.84 6.45
C GLU A 42 -10.95 -33.87 5.69
N SER A 43 -12.13 -34.23 6.23
CA SER A 43 -12.96 -35.35 5.76
C SER A 43 -14.37 -34.91 5.37
N CYS A 44 -14.47 -33.96 4.44
CA CYS A 44 -15.76 -33.60 3.86
C CYS A 44 -16.11 -34.53 2.69
N SER A 45 -17.37 -34.96 2.63
CA SER A 45 -17.87 -35.75 1.50
C SER A 45 -17.78 -34.92 0.21
N ALA A 46 -17.21 -35.49 -0.86
CA ALA A 46 -17.02 -34.89 -2.18
C ALA A 46 -18.32 -34.64 -2.97
N ASP A 47 -19.44 -34.45 -2.28
CA ASP A 47 -20.75 -34.24 -2.89
C ASP A 47 -21.03 -32.72 -2.93
N PRO A 48 -20.83 -32.05 -4.08
CA PRO A 48 -21.02 -30.60 -4.22
C PRO A 48 -22.48 -30.15 -4.01
N ALA A 49 -23.41 -31.10 -3.89
CA ALA A 49 -24.86 -30.86 -3.86
C ALA A 49 -25.44 -30.52 -2.48
N LYS A 50 -24.65 -30.55 -1.40
CA LYS A 50 -25.13 -30.16 -0.06
C LYS A 50 -24.33 -28.99 0.47
N HIS A 51 -24.67 -27.79 -0.02
CA HIS A 51 -24.40 -26.54 0.68
C HIS A 51 -25.25 -26.50 1.97
N GLY A 52 -24.87 -27.33 2.95
CA GLY A 52 -25.46 -27.29 4.27
C GLY A 52 -25.16 -25.94 4.90
N TYR A 53 -26.17 -25.34 5.52
CA TYR A 53 -25.95 -24.22 6.44
C TYR A 53 -25.58 -24.80 7.80
N PRO A 54 -24.45 -24.39 8.41
CA PRO A 54 -23.39 -23.50 7.90
C PRO A 54 -22.39 -24.17 6.93
N LYS A 55 -21.76 -23.39 6.03
CA LYS A 55 -20.74 -23.86 5.05
C LYS A 55 -19.65 -24.69 5.75
N SER A 56 -19.40 -25.89 5.26
CA SER A 56 -18.32 -26.74 5.73
C SER A 56 -16.98 -26.26 5.15
N CYS A 57 -16.07 -25.81 6.00
CA CYS A 57 -14.74 -25.32 5.63
C CYS A 57 -13.78 -26.48 5.38
N CYS A 58 -13.76 -26.95 4.14
CA CYS A 58 -13.17 -28.23 3.78
C CYS A 58 -12.01 -28.13 2.79
N THR A 59 -11.82 -26.96 2.19
CA THR A 59 -10.79 -26.73 1.17
C THR A 59 -9.89 -25.57 1.59
N LEU A 60 -8.60 -25.68 1.26
CA LEU A 60 -7.66 -24.57 1.43
C LEU A 60 -8.04 -23.37 0.54
N GLU A 61 -8.81 -23.62 -0.52
CA GLU A 61 -9.33 -22.59 -1.42
C GLU A 61 -10.40 -21.71 -0.76
N ASP A 62 -11.00 -22.13 0.34
CA ASP A 62 -12.01 -21.35 1.06
C ASP A 62 -11.42 -20.48 2.18
N VAL A 63 -10.10 -20.50 2.38
CA VAL A 63 -9.43 -19.66 3.39
C VAL A 63 -9.68 -18.17 3.07
N PRO A 64 -10.11 -17.35 4.05
CA PRO A 64 -10.57 -15.97 3.82
C PRO A 64 -9.42 -14.96 3.65
N LEU A 65 -8.52 -15.22 2.71
CA LEU A 65 -7.59 -14.23 2.19
C LEU A 65 -8.38 -13.07 1.57
N ILE A 66 -7.90 -11.84 1.68
CA ILE A 66 -8.57 -10.65 1.10
C ILE A 66 -8.76 -10.87 -0.41
N SER A 67 -7.71 -11.33 -1.08
CA SER A 67 -7.71 -11.66 -2.51
C SER A 67 -8.75 -12.72 -2.88
N LYS A 68 -8.99 -13.71 -2.02
CA LYS A 68 -10.00 -14.76 -2.23
C LYS A 68 -11.43 -14.27 -2.04
N CYS A 69 -11.64 -13.34 -1.09
CA CYS A 69 -12.93 -12.68 -0.91
C CYS A 69 -13.36 -11.91 -2.18
N GLY A 70 -12.40 -11.39 -2.95
CA GLY A 70 -12.62 -10.64 -4.19
C GLY A 70 -12.63 -11.48 -5.47
N THR A 71 -12.78 -12.82 -5.42
CA THR A 71 -12.71 -13.66 -6.63
C THR A 71 -13.97 -13.57 -7.50
N TYR A 72 -15.16 -13.73 -6.91
CA TYR A 72 -16.40 -13.95 -7.66
C TYR A 72 -17.23 -12.66 -7.78
N PRO A 73 -18.05 -12.48 -8.83
CA PRO A 73 -19.02 -11.38 -8.86
C PRO A 73 -20.18 -11.59 -7.88
N PRO A 74 -20.70 -10.54 -7.21
CA PRO A 74 -20.34 -9.12 -7.38
C PRO A 74 -19.12 -8.65 -6.58
N GLU A 75 -18.53 -9.49 -5.73
CA GLU A 75 -17.43 -9.16 -4.83
C GLU A 75 -16.18 -8.67 -5.58
N SER A 76 -15.87 -9.30 -6.71
CA SER A 76 -14.74 -8.98 -7.57
C SER A 76 -14.85 -7.62 -8.24
N CYS A 77 -16.07 -7.19 -8.61
CA CYS A 77 -16.32 -5.86 -9.14
C CYS A 77 -16.07 -4.79 -8.06
N LEU A 78 -16.52 -5.05 -6.83
CA LEU A 78 -16.29 -4.14 -5.72
C LEU A 78 -14.80 -4.11 -5.31
N PHE A 79 -14.15 -5.27 -5.26
CA PHE A 79 -12.71 -5.38 -4.97
C PHE A 79 -11.86 -4.62 -6.00
N SER A 80 -12.17 -4.76 -7.30
CA SER A 80 -11.53 -3.98 -8.37
C SER A 80 -11.76 -2.48 -8.22
N LEU A 81 -13.00 -2.05 -7.93
CA LEU A 81 -13.32 -0.64 -7.70
C LEU A 81 -12.50 -0.07 -6.53
N ILE A 82 -12.48 -0.77 -5.40
CA ILE A 82 -11.73 -0.36 -4.21
C ILE A 82 -10.23 -0.27 -4.51
N GLY A 83 -9.68 -1.31 -5.15
CA GLY A 83 -8.26 -1.36 -5.52
C GLY A 83 -7.85 -0.23 -6.46
N ASN A 84 -8.64 0.04 -7.49
CA ASN A 84 -8.37 1.09 -8.48
C ASN A 84 -8.48 2.51 -7.88
N VAL A 85 -9.55 2.78 -7.13
CA VAL A 85 -9.73 4.09 -6.45
C VAL A 85 -8.65 4.28 -5.39
N GLY A 86 -8.35 3.23 -4.61
CA GLY A 86 -7.27 3.24 -3.63
C GLY A 86 -5.91 3.52 -4.26
N ALA A 87 -5.57 2.85 -5.36
CA ALA A 87 -4.33 3.09 -6.10
C ALA A 87 -4.20 4.55 -6.57
N PHE A 88 -5.28 5.13 -7.12
CA PHE A 88 -5.29 6.53 -7.52
C PHE A 88 -5.06 7.47 -6.33
N MET A 89 -5.76 7.23 -5.21
CA MET A 89 -5.60 8.03 -3.99
C MET A 89 -4.19 7.89 -3.39
N VAL A 90 -3.59 6.70 -3.41
CA VAL A 90 -2.19 6.47 -3.00
C VAL A 90 -1.25 7.34 -3.83
N VAL A 91 -1.39 7.36 -5.16
CA VAL A 91 -0.58 8.22 -6.03
C VAL A 91 -0.69 9.68 -5.63
N LEU A 92 -1.91 10.18 -5.41
CA LEU A 92 -2.13 11.56 -4.95
C LEU A 92 -1.44 11.84 -3.61
N VAL A 93 -1.57 10.95 -2.63
CA VAL A 93 -0.89 11.07 -1.33
C VAL A 93 0.62 11.12 -1.53
N CYS A 94 1.19 10.23 -2.35
CA CYS A 94 2.64 10.21 -2.62
C CYS A 94 3.11 11.52 -3.27
N PHE A 95 2.38 12.07 -4.24
CA PHE A 95 2.73 13.34 -4.88
C PHE A 95 2.67 14.53 -3.92
N LEU A 96 1.61 14.64 -3.12
CA LEU A 96 1.47 15.71 -2.13
C LEU A 96 2.56 15.63 -1.07
N ARG A 97 2.83 14.42 -0.57
CA ARG A 97 3.91 14.18 0.39
C ARG A 97 5.27 14.52 -0.19
N TYR A 98 5.52 14.14 -1.45
CA TYR A 98 6.76 14.49 -2.15
C TYR A 98 6.95 16.00 -2.25
N GLY A 99 5.93 16.73 -2.70
CA GLY A 99 5.96 18.20 -2.81
C GLY A 99 6.21 18.87 -1.47
N GLN A 100 5.51 18.43 -0.43
CA GLN A 100 5.65 18.98 0.92
C GLN A 100 7.10 18.83 1.45
N LEU A 101 7.73 17.69 1.18
CA LEU A 101 9.11 17.43 1.60
C LEU A 101 10.14 18.20 0.77
N VAL A 102 9.87 18.42 -0.54
CA VAL A 102 10.71 19.28 -1.38
C VAL A 102 10.70 20.72 -0.86
N GLU A 103 9.52 21.23 -0.48
CA GLU A 103 9.35 22.59 0.06
C GLU A 103 10.07 22.75 1.41
N ARG A 104 9.99 21.76 2.30
CA ARG A 104 10.52 21.87 3.68
C ARG A 104 12.01 21.55 3.84
N SER A 105 12.56 20.60 3.08
CA SER A 105 13.89 20.04 3.35
C SER A 105 14.83 20.06 2.13
N HIS A 106 14.46 20.76 1.06
CA HIS A 106 15.07 20.61 -0.27
C HIS A 106 15.00 19.15 -0.80
N GLY A 107 15.17 18.97 -2.12
CA GLY A 107 14.97 17.66 -2.74
C GLY A 107 15.97 16.60 -2.29
N SER A 108 15.51 15.56 -1.59
CA SER A 108 16.31 14.38 -1.20
C SER A 108 16.09 13.18 -2.14
N TRP A 109 17.13 12.36 -2.29
CA TRP A 109 17.02 11.08 -2.99
C TRP A 109 16.05 10.13 -2.28
N VAL A 110 16.02 10.13 -0.94
CA VAL A 110 15.08 9.34 -0.12
C VAL A 110 13.63 9.72 -0.43
N ASN A 111 13.35 11.03 -0.54
CA ASN A 111 12.01 11.53 -0.91
C ASN A 111 11.61 11.09 -2.34
N THR A 112 12.56 11.12 -3.27
CA THR A 112 12.32 10.67 -4.65
C THR A 112 12.07 9.17 -4.72
N MET A 113 12.85 8.37 -3.97
CA MET A 113 12.63 6.92 -3.87
C MET A 113 11.28 6.61 -3.26
N ALA A 114 10.85 7.34 -2.24
CA ALA A 114 9.52 7.17 -1.66
C ALA A 114 8.40 7.45 -2.68
N LEU A 115 8.54 8.49 -3.52
CA LEU A 115 7.56 8.72 -4.60
C LEU A 115 7.52 7.55 -5.58
N ILE A 116 8.68 7.06 -6.01
CA ILE A 116 8.78 5.93 -6.96
C ILE A 116 8.17 4.67 -6.36
N THR A 117 8.52 4.31 -5.13
CA THR A 117 7.99 3.10 -4.49
C THR A 117 6.50 3.20 -4.21
N GLY A 118 6.00 4.38 -3.87
CA GLY A 118 4.56 4.65 -3.74
C GLY A 118 3.80 4.47 -5.06
N CYS A 119 4.34 4.98 -6.18
CA CYS A 119 3.76 4.76 -7.51
C CYS A 119 3.83 3.29 -7.94
N THR A 120 4.92 2.59 -7.66
CA THR A 120 5.06 1.15 -7.92
C THR A 120 4.06 0.34 -7.10
N ASN A 121 3.84 0.70 -5.83
CA ASN A 121 2.81 0.10 -4.99
C ASN A 121 1.42 0.27 -5.62
N ALA A 122 1.07 1.48 -6.05
CA ALA A 122 -0.21 1.76 -6.70
C ALA A 122 -0.39 0.95 -8.00
N ALA A 123 0.66 0.82 -8.82
CA ALA A 123 0.62 -0.02 -10.02
C ALA A 123 0.36 -1.50 -9.68
N GLY A 124 1.01 -2.02 -8.62
CA GLY A 124 0.74 -3.35 -8.10
C GLY A 124 -0.71 -3.53 -7.63
N LEU A 125 -1.26 -2.55 -6.90
CA LEU A 125 -2.66 -2.57 -6.44
C LEU A 125 -3.66 -2.62 -7.60
N VAL A 126 -3.41 -1.89 -8.69
CA VAL A 126 -4.24 -1.98 -9.91
C VAL A 126 -4.19 -3.41 -10.47
N VAL A 127 -3.02 -4.05 -10.55
CA VAL A 127 -2.93 -5.43 -11.03
C VAL A 127 -3.70 -6.38 -10.10
N VAL A 128 -3.46 -6.33 -8.79
CA VAL A 128 -4.14 -7.19 -7.80
C VAL A 128 -5.66 -7.04 -7.85
N GLY A 129 -6.16 -5.80 -7.94
CA GLY A 129 -7.59 -5.51 -7.92
C GLY A 129 -8.33 -5.99 -9.17
N ASN A 130 -7.67 -6.03 -10.34
CA ASN A 130 -8.31 -6.36 -11.61
C ASN A 130 -8.10 -7.81 -12.06
N PHE A 131 -7.07 -8.50 -11.56
CA PHE A 131 -6.79 -9.89 -11.88
C PHE A 131 -7.05 -10.76 -10.67
N GLN A 132 -8.15 -11.51 -10.68
CA GLN A 132 -8.58 -12.34 -9.55
C GLN A 132 -7.69 -13.58 -9.42
N VAL A 133 -7.44 -14.01 -8.18
CA VAL A 133 -6.48 -15.07 -7.86
C VAL A 133 -6.85 -16.43 -8.48
N ASP A 134 -8.13 -16.73 -8.66
CA ASP A 134 -8.57 -18.02 -9.22
C ASP A 134 -8.66 -18.02 -10.76
N TYR A 135 -8.81 -16.86 -11.39
CA TYR A 135 -8.96 -16.75 -12.85
C TYR A 135 -7.68 -16.30 -13.57
N ALA A 136 -6.83 -15.51 -12.90
CA ALA A 136 -5.62 -14.94 -13.45
C ALA A 136 -4.45 -14.96 -12.44
N LYS A 137 -4.26 -16.13 -11.80
CA LYS A 137 -3.32 -16.39 -10.70
C LYS A 137 -1.91 -15.80 -10.89
N SER A 138 -1.30 -15.99 -12.06
CA SER A 138 0.04 -15.48 -12.34
C SER A 138 0.10 -13.95 -12.30
N LEU A 139 -0.86 -13.27 -12.92
CA LEU A 139 -0.91 -11.81 -12.91
C LEU A 139 -1.26 -11.28 -11.52
N HIS A 140 -2.19 -11.93 -10.82
CA HIS A 140 -2.53 -11.60 -9.44
C HIS A 140 -1.29 -11.62 -8.53
N TYR A 141 -0.51 -12.70 -8.54
CA TYR A 141 0.67 -12.81 -7.70
C TYR A 141 1.83 -11.92 -8.13
N ILE A 142 1.98 -11.63 -9.43
CA ILE A 142 2.91 -10.58 -9.89
C ILE A 142 2.48 -9.23 -9.30
N GLY A 143 1.19 -8.91 -9.37
CA GLY A 143 0.63 -7.70 -8.76
C GLY A 143 0.90 -7.62 -7.26
N ALA A 144 0.62 -8.70 -6.52
CA ALA A 144 0.80 -8.75 -5.06
C ALA A 144 2.29 -8.66 -4.68
N GLY A 145 3.15 -9.37 -5.41
CA GLY A 145 4.61 -9.32 -5.26
C GLY A 145 5.23 -7.97 -5.61
N VAL A 146 4.52 -7.11 -6.36
CA VAL A 146 4.91 -5.71 -6.60
C VAL A 146 4.31 -4.80 -5.52
N ALA A 147 3.01 -4.90 -5.26
CA ALA A 147 2.27 -4.03 -4.36
C ALA A 147 2.84 -4.08 -2.94
N PHE A 148 2.87 -5.26 -2.31
CA PHE A 148 3.17 -5.36 -0.89
C PHE A 148 4.62 -4.98 -0.55
N PRO A 149 5.65 -5.46 -1.28
CA PRO A 149 7.02 -5.05 -1.00
C PRO A 149 7.28 -3.57 -1.31
N ALA A 150 6.71 -3.02 -2.39
CA ALA A 150 6.86 -1.59 -2.70
C ALA A 150 6.15 -0.71 -1.67
N GLY A 151 4.96 -1.11 -1.19
CA GLY A 151 4.23 -0.45 -0.12
C GLY A 151 5.00 -0.48 1.20
N LEU A 152 5.59 -1.63 1.55
CA LEU A 152 6.42 -1.76 2.74
C LEU A 152 7.68 -0.87 2.65
N LEU A 153 8.36 -0.87 1.51
CA LEU A 153 9.51 0.00 1.29
C LEU A 153 9.12 1.48 1.36
N PHE A 154 7.97 1.86 0.80
CA PHE A 154 7.43 3.22 0.92
C PHE A 154 7.27 3.65 2.38
N VAL A 155 6.60 2.85 3.23
CA VAL A 155 6.38 3.22 4.63
C VAL A 155 7.69 3.26 5.44
N CYS A 156 8.66 2.37 5.16
CA CYS A 156 10.01 2.44 5.72
C CYS A 156 10.72 3.75 5.40
N LEU A 157 10.69 4.18 4.14
CA LEU A 157 11.28 5.46 3.71
C LEU A 157 10.55 6.64 4.36
N GLN A 158 9.23 6.57 4.52
CA GLN A 158 8.44 7.60 5.17
C GLN A 158 8.72 7.68 6.68
N CYS A 159 9.06 6.58 7.36
CA CYS A 159 9.56 6.63 8.74
C CYS A 159 10.85 7.45 8.84
N VAL A 160 11.84 7.16 7.98
CA VAL A 160 13.11 7.91 7.92
C VAL A 160 12.84 9.39 7.67
N LEU A 161 12.04 9.71 6.64
CA LEU A 161 11.69 11.09 6.30
C LEU A 161 10.93 11.79 7.45
N SER A 162 10.08 11.08 8.19
CA SER A 162 9.31 11.65 9.31
C SER A 162 10.23 12.14 10.43
N TYR A 163 11.28 11.40 10.78
CA TYR A 163 12.27 11.88 11.75
C TYR A 163 13.13 13.01 11.19
N HIS A 164 13.53 12.94 9.92
CA HIS A 164 14.37 13.98 9.32
C HIS A 164 13.70 15.36 9.32
N VAL A 165 12.37 15.41 9.25
CA VAL A 165 11.61 16.68 9.26
C VAL A 165 10.94 17.00 10.59
N ALA A 166 11.15 16.17 11.63
CA ALA A 166 10.55 16.38 12.94
C ALA A 166 11.22 17.54 13.67
N ILE A 167 10.42 18.50 14.13
CA ILE A 167 10.89 19.66 14.90
C ILE A 167 10.21 19.69 16.26
N SER A 168 8.90 19.42 16.30
CA SER A 168 8.11 19.43 17.53
C SER A 168 8.02 18.04 18.18
N ALA A 169 7.69 18.00 19.47
CA ALA A 169 7.42 16.75 20.18
C ALA A 169 6.30 15.93 19.51
N LEU A 170 5.29 16.60 18.93
CA LEU A 170 4.20 15.93 18.22
C LEU A 170 4.66 15.27 16.93
N ASP A 171 5.61 15.88 16.21
CA ASP A 171 6.22 15.28 15.01
C ASP A 171 7.01 14.02 15.37
N PHE A 172 7.75 14.04 16.47
CA PHE A 172 8.45 12.85 16.99
C PHE A 172 7.47 11.74 17.43
N TRP A 173 6.38 12.08 18.12
CA TRP A 173 5.33 11.12 18.45
C TRP A 173 4.73 10.47 17.20
N MET A 174 4.47 11.26 16.16
CA MET A 174 3.98 10.75 14.88
C MET A 174 5.01 9.85 14.19
N ALA A 175 6.29 10.21 14.22
CA ALA A 175 7.37 9.38 13.69
C ALA A 175 7.51 8.05 14.45
N HIS A 176 7.39 8.04 15.78
CA HIS A 176 7.35 6.82 16.58
C HIS A 176 6.16 5.93 16.24
N LEU A 177 4.96 6.51 16.13
CA LEU A 177 3.75 5.79 15.69
C LEU A 177 3.97 5.12 14.33
N ARG A 178 4.53 5.86 13.36
CA ARG A 178 4.81 5.31 12.02
C ARG A 178 5.82 4.17 12.01
N VAL A 179 6.85 4.25 12.85
CA VAL A 179 7.81 3.13 13.02
C VAL A 179 7.12 1.92 13.63
N PHE A 180 6.26 2.12 14.63
CA PHE A 180 5.49 1.03 15.23
C PHE A 180 4.62 0.33 14.17
N LEU A 181 3.80 1.09 13.43
CA LEU A 181 2.96 0.56 12.34
C LEU A 181 3.82 -0.17 11.31
N THR A 182 4.88 0.46 10.80
CA THR A 182 5.80 -0.16 9.82
C THR A 182 6.41 -1.48 10.33
N THR A 183 6.72 -1.57 11.62
CA THR A 183 7.25 -2.80 12.23
C THR A 183 6.18 -3.90 12.26
N VAL A 184 4.94 -3.55 12.63
CA VAL A 184 3.78 -4.46 12.59
C VAL A 184 3.52 -4.92 11.16
N ALA A 185 3.54 -4.03 10.18
CA ALA A 185 3.40 -4.35 8.76
C ALA A 185 4.51 -5.31 8.27
N LEU A 186 5.77 -5.03 8.60
CA LEU A 186 6.90 -5.90 8.24
C LEU A 186 6.70 -7.32 8.79
N ILE A 187 6.40 -7.44 10.09
CA ILE A 187 6.17 -8.73 10.74
C ILE A 187 5.00 -9.46 10.08
N SER A 188 3.87 -8.76 9.87
CA SER A 188 2.67 -9.33 9.27
C SER A 188 2.93 -9.84 7.84
N LEU A 189 3.61 -9.05 7.00
CA LEU A 189 3.92 -9.46 5.63
C LEU A 189 4.86 -10.67 5.59
N VAL A 190 5.91 -10.68 6.44
CA VAL A 190 6.86 -11.80 6.51
C VAL A 190 6.17 -13.08 7.00
N LEU A 191 5.38 -12.99 8.07
CA LEU A 191 4.63 -14.13 8.59
C LEU A 191 3.59 -14.64 7.58
N SER A 192 2.87 -13.74 6.90
CA SER A 192 1.95 -14.12 5.84
C SER A 192 2.66 -14.94 4.75
N GLY A 193 3.80 -14.46 4.24
CA GLY A 193 4.58 -15.19 3.23
C GLY A 193 5.09 -16.55 3.72
N ILE A 194 5.61 -16.63 4.94
CA ILE A 194 6.09 -17.90 5.53
C ILE A 194 4.94 -18.89 5.70
N PHE A 195 3.79 -18.45 6.21
CA PHE A 195 2.66 -19.35 6.44
C PHE A 195 1.97 -19.77 5.15
N PHE A 196 1.92 -18.88 4.15
CA PHE A 196 1.26 -19.12 2.87
C PHE A 196 1.85 -20.27 2.06
N ILE A 197 3.17 -20.48 2.13
CA ILE A 197 3.84 -21.56 1.38
C ILE A 197 3.56 -22.97 1.93
N HIS A 198 2.93 -23.08 3.10
CA HIS A 198 2.64 -24.37 3.72
C HIS A 198 1.24 -24.85 3.36
N GLU A 199 1.09 -26.13 3.04
CA GLU A 199 -0.20 -26.80 2.76
C GLU A 199 -0.90 -27.23 4.06
N SER A 200 -1.07 -26.29 5.00
CA SER A 200 -1.74 -26.52 6.29
C SER A 200 -2.88 -25.53 6.45
N PHE A 201 -4.06 -26.02 6.82
CA PHE A 201 -5.23 -25.17 7.08
C PHE A 201 -4.94 -24.11 8.15
N LEU A 202 -4.28 -24.52 9.24
CA LEU A 202 -3.90 -23.62 10.32
C LEU A 202 -2.96 -22.53 9.83
N LEU A 203 -1.92 -22.90 9.08
CA LEU A 203 -0.92 -21.94 8.60
C LEU A 203 -1.52 -21.01 7.55
N GLN A 204 -2.29 -21.51 6.59
CA GLN A 204 -2.93 -20.62 5.60
C GLN A 204 -3.98 -19.70 6.22
N HIS A 205 -4.72 -20.17 7.24
CA HIS A 205 -5.61 -19.29 8.00
C HIS A 205 -4.84 -18.19 8.74
N LEU A 206 -3.72 -18.53 9.38
CA LEU A 206 -2.81 -17.54 9.97
C LEU A 206 -2.21 -16.60 8.91
N ALA A 207 -1.92 -17.10 7.70
CA ALA A 207 -1.44 -16.29 6.59
C ALA A 207 -2.48 -15.25 6.17
N ALA A 208 -3.76 -15.63 6.15
CA ALA A 208 -4.88 -14.72 5.91
C ALA A 208 -4.99 -13.66 7.02
N ILE A 209 -4.94 -14.05 8.29
CA ILE A 209 -4.94 -13.08 9.41
C ILE A 209 -3.80 -12.07 9.26
N CYS A 210 -2.60 -12.55 8.89
CA CYS A 210 -1.44 -11.70 8.68
C CYS A 210 -1.61 -10.77 7.45
N GLU A 211 -2.20 -11.25 6.35
CA GLU A 211 -2.56 -10.41 5.19
C GLU A 211 -3.52 -9.30 5.58
N TRP A 212 -4.59 -9.63 6.32
CA TRP A 212 -5.56 -8.66 6.82
C TRP A 212 -4.93 -7.62 7.74
N ALA A 213 -4.10 -8.07 8.69
CA ALA A 213 -3.37 -7.18 9.59
C ALA A 213 -2.46 -6.24 8.81
N PHE A 214 -1.69 -6.75 7.84
CA PHE A 214 -0.82 -5.94 6.98
C PHE A 214 -1.60 -4.87 6.21
N VAL A 215 -2.68 -5.23 5.52
CA VAL A 215 -3.45 -4.30 4.69
C VAL A 215 -4.11 -3.21 5.53
N ILE A 216 -4.74 -3.58 6.66
CA ILE A 216 -5.36 -2.62 7.57
C ILE A 216 -4.32 -1.67 8.17
N ASP A 217 -3.18 -2.21 8.62
CA ASP A 217 -2.10 -1.42 9.22
C ASP A 217 -1.51 -0.41 8.22
N ILE A 218 -1.27 -0.82 6.97
CA ILE A 218 -0.83 0.09 5.90
C ILE A 218 -1.87 1.18 5.63
N LEU A 219 -3.17 0.85 5.61
CA LEU A 219 -4.23 1.85 5.44
C LEU A 219 -4.28 2.82 6.61
N ILE A 220 -4.07 2.36 7.85
CA ILE A 220 -3.94 3.22 9.03
C ILE A 220 -2.71 4.13 8.90
N PHE A 221 -1.57 3.58 8.46
CA PHE A 221 -0.35 4.35 8.19
C PHE A 221 -0.62 5.49 7.20
N TYR A 222 -1.29 5.21 6.07
CA TYR A 222 -1.68 6.26 5.12
C TYR A 222 -2.57 7.33 5.78
N GLY A 223 -3.48 6.92 6.66
CA GLY A 223 -4.33 7.82 7.45
C GLY A 223 -3.53 8.81 8.29
N THR A 224 -2.34 8.43 8.78
CA THR A 224 -1.48 9.33 9.57
C THR A 224 -1.02 10.56 8.80
N PHE A 225 -0.96 10.53 7.46
CA PHE A 225 -0.60 11.71 6.66
C PHE A 225 -1.62 12.85 6.76
N ALA A 226 -2.82 12.58 7.28
CA ALA A 226 -3.80 13.62 7.61
C ALA A 226 -3.20 14.69 8.54
N TYR A 227 -2.30 14.29 9.44
CA TYR A 227 -1.60 15.18 10.35
C TYR A 227 -0.80 16.26 9.60
N GLU A 228 0.03 15.87 8.63
CA GLU A 228 0.82 16.85 7.88
C GLU A 228 0.06 17.52 6.73
N PHE A 229 -0.93 16.84 6.15
CA PHE A 229 -1.66 17.37 5.01
C PHE A 229 -2.55 18.57 5.37
N GLY A 230 -2.81 18.78 6.67
CA GLY A 230 -3.43 20.00 7.16
C GLY A 230 -2.63 21.27 6.92
N ALA A 231 -1.33 21.15 6.64
CA ALA A 231 -0.43 22.25 6.33
C ALA A 231 -0.10 22.40 4.82
N VAL A 232 -0.65 21.54 3.94
CA VAL A 232 -0.36 21.57 2.50
C VAL A 232 -1.07 22.74 1.82
N SER A 233 -0.29 23.63 1.18
CA SER A 233 -0.80 24.84 0.51
C SER A 233 -0.79 24.70 -1.02
N ASN A 234 -1.26 25.73 -1.74
CA ASN A 234 -1.13 25.78 -3.20
C ASN A 234 0.34 25.83 -3.66
N GLU A 235 1.25 26.35 -2.83
CA GLU A 235 2.69 26.44 -3.13
C GLU A 235 3.33 25.04 -3.15
N THR A 236 2.87 24.15 -2.28
CA THR A 236 3.29 22.74 -2.25
C THR A 236 2.99 22.04 -3.59
N LEU A 237 1.85 22.34 -4.22
CA LEU A 237 1.48 21.78 -5.52
C LEU A 237 2.38 22.31 -6.65
N VAL A 238 2.68 23.62 -6.62
CA VAL A 238 3.59 24.26 -7.58
C VAL A 238 5.01 23.69 -7.44
N ALA A 239 5.50 23.50 -6.20
CA ALA A 239 6.81 22.91 -5.94
C ALA A 239 6.92 21.49 -6.49
N ALA A 240 5.90 20.65 -6.30
CA ALA A 240 5.87 19.29 -6.85
C ALA A 240 5.97 19.29 -8.39
N LEU A 241 5.22 20.19 -9.05
CA LEU A 241 5.18 20.30 -10.51
C LEU A 241 6.47 20.89 -11.09
N GLN A 242 7.04 21.94 -10.49
CA GLN A 242 8.26 22.59 -10.99
C GLN A 242 9.52 21.73 -10.83
N GLN A 243 9.63 20.98 -9.73
CA GLN A 243 10.75 20.05 -9.54
C GLN A 243 10.71 18.88 -10.55
N SER A 244 9.50 18.46 -10.95
CA SER A 244 9.32 17.44 -12.01
C SER A 244 9.78 17.97 -13.38
N SER A 245 9.49 19.24 -13.69
CA SER A 245 9.92 19.89 -14.94
C SER A 245 11.43 20.11 -15.00
N SER A 246 12.08 20.50 -13.90
CA SER A 246 13.53 20.77 -13.88
C SER A 246 14.37 19.49 -14.00
N ARG A 247 13.84 18.34 -13.57
CA ARG A 247 14.48 17.02 -13.79
C ARG A 247 14.19 16.45 -15.19
N GLY A 248 13.03 16.75 -15.79
CA GLY A 248 12.71 16.36 -17.17
C GLY A 248 13.56 17.03 -18.25
N CYS A 249 14.14 18.20 -17.96
CA CYS A 249 15.02 18.91 -18.91
C CYS A 249 16.48 18.43 -18.92
N LYS A 250 16.88 17.44 -18.11
CA LYS A 250 18.21 16.81 -18.23
C LYS A 250 18.14 15.59 -19.15
N SER A 251 18.04 15.84 -20.45
CA SER A 251 18.24 14.81 -21.49
C SER A 251 19.75 14.56 -21.69
N PRO A 252 20.22 13.31 -21.90
CA PRO A 252 21.63 13.02 -22.09
C PRO A 252 22.06 13.25 -23.54
N GLY A 253 23.10 14.07 -23.73
CA GLY A 253 24.03 13.96 -24.85
C GLY A 253 23.58 14.57 -26.19
N GLY A 254 23.87 15.86 -26.36
CA GLY A 254 24.03 16.50 -27.67
C GLY A 254 25.29 17.35 -27.65
N SER A 255 26.35 16.85 -28.30
CA SER A 255 27.63 17.52 -28.47
C SER A 255 27.52 18.80 -29.32
N SER A 256 28.14 19.91 -28.90
CA SER A 256 29.18 20.66 -29.66
C SER A 256 29.48 22.05 -29.05
N THR A 257 30.77 22.23 -28.72
CA THR A 257 31.60 23.45 -28.83
C THR A 257 31.21 24.80 -28.21
N SER A 258 32.13 25.28 -27.35
CA SER A 258 32.61 26.67 -27.18
C SER A 258 31.61 27.70 -26.64
N THR A 259 31.75 28.27 -25.44
CA THR A 259 32.79 29.24 -25.08
C THR A 259 32.77 29.49 -23.57
N HIS A 260 33.94 29.81 -23.03
CA HIS A 260 34.25 30.36 -21.70
C HIS A 260 33.08 30.96 -20.89
N LEU A 261 32.89 30.43 -19.67
CA LEU A 261 32.58 31.22 -18.47
C LEU A 261 33.27 30.54 -17.28
N ASN A 262 34.32 31.20 -16.77
CA ASN A 262 35.02 30.84 -15.56
C ASN A 262 34.06 30.92 -14.37
N CYS A 263 33.88 29.82 -13.64
CA CYS A 263 33.45 29.84 -12.25
C CYS A 263 34.35 28.87 -11.48
N ASN A 264 35.24 29.44 -10.67
CA ASN A 264 36.05 28.72 -9.69
C ASN A 264 35.14 27.91 -8.75
N PRO A 265 35.47 26.64 -8.45
CA PRO A 265 34.95 25.97 -7.28
C PRO A 265 35.91 26.24 -6.11
N GLU A 266 35.53 27.09 -5.16
CA GLU A 266 36.11 27.01 -3.83
C GLU A 266 35.49 25.82 -3.09
N SER A 267 36.39 24.95 -2.65
CA SER A 267 36.17 23.76 -1.85
C SER A 267 35.98 24.13 -0.37
N ILE A 268 35.54 23.13 0.42
CA ILE A 268 35.62 23.02 1.90
C ILE A 268 34.37 23.59 2.62
N ALA A 269 33.65 22.91 3.52
CA ALA A 269 33.96 21.74 4.35
C ALA A 269 32.70 20.91 4.68
N MET A 270 32.93 19.61 4.91
CA MET A 270 32.11 18.75 5.77
C MET A 270 32.03 19.32 7.18
N ILE A 271 30.83 19.32 7.77
CA ILE A 271 30.43 18.66 9.03
C ILE A 271 28.92 18.40 8.91
#